data_AF-A0A8B0SKK7-F1
#
_entry.id   AF-A0A8B0SKK7-F1
#
_cell.length_a   1.000
_cell.length_b   1.000
_cell.length_c   1.000
_cell.angle_alpha   90.00
_cell.angle_beta   90.00
_cell.angle_gamma   90.00
#
_symmetry.space_group_name_H-M   'P 1'
#
loop_
_entity.id
_entity.type
_entity.pdbx_description
1 polymer ?
#
loop_
_entity_poly.entity_id
_entity_poly.type
_entity_poly.pdbx_seq_one_letter_code
_entity_poly.pdbx_strand_id
1 'polypeptide(L)'
;MNMNTANVHTPNKTFLSKPSHLFLAGLVMSSLLTACGGSSGPSAEELAAQAAKAAAAAQAAADKVAADKAAADKAAALAAQAAAEYDAAIVAARKEVTEAVLSVTSEAKEAQSASLSAGYVALQANQQAAAYAEVTTSLAATKAFASTADTEAAKAIAQKTLAETAGTQAESTLTLDALNSLVTQVQAYAKVASEARQAAEAALVSTRTAAQKVADEVKIAEASKRYTKLDGNGNELSVLASSWSCVKDKNTGFIWEEKTNDGGLRDKDWRYRHMHNSGGYGGVRDTNGQTLCQGLGTCDAYSYMYAVNGNSLCGRNNWRVPLPKELGTIAQINPGSQPPHVDTNFFPETANIPTKGAYCTENVDGAEHNYQGIDFGLPILYSAFPNESPANVLGVSILVPLRFYGEIADGLINNPGQASNWICYTRLVSR
;
A
#
# COMPACT_ATOMS: atom_id res chain seq x y z
N MET A 1 -49.30 -25.19 10.79
CA MET A 1 -50.66 -25.66 11.10
C MET A 1 -51.19 -24.89 12.30
N ASN A 2 -52.41 -24.40 12.15
CA ASN A 2 -53.38 -23.93 13.14
C ASN A 2 -53.13 -22.68 14.02
N MET A 3 -53.94 -21.68 13.67
CA MET A 3 -54.59 -20.69 14.52
C MET A 3 -55.26 -21.29 15.76
N ASN A 4 -55.29 -20.57 16.89
CA ASN A 4 -56.52 -19.93 17.39
C ASN A 4 -56.29 -19.14 18.68
N THR A 5 -56.86 -17.94 18.71
CA THR A 5 -57.13 -17.10 19.89
C THR A 5 -58.27 -17.65 20.73
N ALA A 6 -58.19 -17.52 22.05
CA ALA A 6 -59.35 -17.44 22.94
C ALA A 6 -59.04 -16.63 24.21
N ASN A 7 -60.08 -15.94 24.64
CA ASN A 7 -60.21 -14.86 25.60
C ASN A 7 -60.70 -15.39 26.96
N VAL A 8 -60.17 -14.95 28.12
CA VAL A 8 -60.87 -15.05 29.43
C VAL A 8 -60.40 -13.94 30.41
N HIS A 9 -61.41 -13.28 31.00
CA HIS A 9 -61.53 -12.54 32.29
C HIS A 9 -60.55 -12.90 33.44
N THR A 10 -60.26 -12.11 34.49
CA THR A 10 -60.94 -11.12 35.39
C THR A 10 -59.84 -10.59 36.38
N PRO A 11 -60.01 -9.84 37.52
CA PRO A 11 -61.19 -9.22 38.18
C PRO A 11 -60.99 -7.77 38.78
N ASN A 12 -62.11 -7.22 39.29
CA ASN A 12 -62.31 -6.34 40.46
C ASN A 12 -61.50 -5.03 40.67
N LYS A 13 -62.23 -3.90 40.73
CA LYS A 13 -62.16 -2.93 41.86
C LYS A 13 -63.51 -2.21 42.07
N THR A 14 -64.18 -2.54 43.18
CA THR A 14 -64.94 -1.60 44.02
C THR A 14 -63.95 -1.03 45.07
N PHE A 15 -64.03 0.16 45.69
CA PHE A 15 -65.12 1.00 46.19
C PHE A 15 -64.55 2.40 46.57
N LEU A 16 -65.44 3.41 46.63
CA LEU A 16 -65.45 4.65 47.47
C LEU A 16 -64.58 5.89 47.08
N SER A 17 -65.22 6.96 46.58
CA SER A 17 -65.63 8.12 47.40
C SER A 17 -66.56 9.12 46.66
N LYS A 18 -67.64 9.49 47.36
CA LYS A 18 -68.73 10.49 47.16
C LYS A 18 -68.31 11.92 46.72
N PRO A 19 -69.21 12.91 46.45
CA PRO A 19 -70.66 13.04 46.82
C PRO A 19 -71.65 13.39 45.67
N SER A 20 -72.89 12.87 45.69
CA SER A 20 -74.14 13.50 46.19
C SER A 20 -74.68 14.63 45.28
N HIS A 21 -75.70 14.38 44.44
CA HIS A 21 -77.14 14.50 44.74
C HIS A 21 -77.76 15.85 44.30
N LEU A 22 -78.92 15.75 43.64
CA LEU A 22 -80.03 16.73 43.65
C LEU A 22 -79.84 18.04 42.85
N PHE A 23 -80.11 17.99 41.54
CA PHE A 23 -80.62 19.14 40.77
C PHE A 23 -82.11 18.92 40.43
N LEU A 24 -82.93 18.64 41.45
CA LEU A 24 -84.40 18.67 41.34
C LEU A 24 -85.06 18.75 42.73
N ALA A 25 -84.59 19.67 43.57
CA ALA A 25 -85.28 20.06 44.81
C ALA A 25 -84.64 21.35 45.35
N GLY A 26 -85.11 22.50 44.87
CA GLY A 26 -84.60 23.81 45.28
C GLY A 26 -85.58 24.94 44.97
N LEU A 27 -86.87 24.64 44.91
CA LEU A 27 -87.94 25.64 45.00
C LEU A 27 -88.49 25.50 46.42
N VAL A 28 -87.81 26.17 47.34
CA VAL A 28 -88.17 26.16 48.76
C VAL A 28 -89.52 26.84 48.93
N MET A 29 -90.46 26.05 49.45
CA MET A 29 -91.54 26.44 50.35
C MET A 29 -91.44 27.89 50.86
N SER A 30 -92.32 28.77 50.36
CA SER A 30 -92.83 29.91 51.14
C SER A 30 -94.15 30.35 50.57
N SER A 31 -95.19 29.58 50.89
CA SER A 31 -96.58 30.02 50.77
C SER A 31 -97.41 29.34 51.85
N LEU A 32 -97.27 29.80 53.09
CA LEU A 32 -98.36 29.83 54.07
C LEU A 32 -98.15 31.02 55.00
N LEU A 33 -99.03 32.01 54.82
CA LEU A 33 -99.45 33.09 55.71
C LEU A 33 -98.42 33.81 56.58
N THR A 34 -98.23 35.11 56.31
CA THR A 34 -98.54 36.12 57.33
C THR A 34 -98.98 37.42 56.66
N ALA A 35 -100.19 37.86 57.01
CA ALA A 35 -100.69 39.19 56.76
C ALA A 35 -99.99 40.21 57.67
N CYS A 36 -100.03 41.47 57.24
CA CYS A 36 -99.63 42.71 57.93
C CYS A 36 -98.12 43.02 58.08
N GLY A 37 -97.70 44.09 57.40
CA GLY A 37 -96.63 44.98 57.87
C GLY A 37 -95.52 45.22 56.85
N GLY A 38 -95.56 46.38 56.18
CA GLY A 38 -94.67 46.77 55.09
C GLY A 38 -93.17 46.77 55.38
N SER A 39 -92.38 46.33 54.41
CA SER A 39 -91.44 47.19 53.66
C SER A 39 -90.93 46.43 52.43
N SER A 40 -90.66 47.17 51.36
CA SER A 40 -90.32 46.77 49.98
C SER A 40 -89.49 45.49 49.81
N GLY A 41 -90.13 44.39 49.42
CA GLY A 41 -89.46 43.24 48.79
C GLY A 41 -89.24 43.49 47.29
N PRO A 42 -88.21 42.88 46.69
CA PRO A 42 -87.86 43.10 45.28
C PRO A 42 -89.04 42.76 44.37
N SER A 43 -89.23 43.55 43.32
CA SER A 43 -90.31 43.32 42.35
C SER A 43 -90.12 41.97 41.62
N ALA A 44 -91.19 41.42 41.04
CA ALA A 44 -91.10 40.20 40.21
C ALA A 44 -90.05 40.32 39.08
N GLU A 45 -89.80 41.55 38.63
CA GLU A 45 -88.79 41.90 37.63
C GLU A 45 -87.36 41.84 38.19
N GLU A 46 -87.14 42.24 39.45
CA GLU A 46 -85.85 42.09 40.15
C GLU A 46 -85.51 40.61 40.45
N LEU A 47 -86.51 39.80 40.80
CA LEU A 47 -86.33 38.36 41.00
C LEU A 47 -85.98 37.64 39.68
N ALA A 48 -86.64 38.02 38.58
CA ALA A 48 -86.30 37.51 37.24
C ALA A 48 -84.90 37.96 36.80
N ALA A 49 -84.51 39.20 37.08
CA ALA A 49 -83.16 39.72 36.80
C ALA A 49 -82.09 39.02 37.66
N GLN A 50 -82.37 38.74 38.94
CA GLN A 50 -81.48 37.96 39.81
C GLN A 50 -81.34 36.50 39.34
N ALA A 51 -82.44 35.86 38.93
CA ALA A 51 -82.41 34.50 38.37
C ALA A 51 -81.63 34.43 37.04
N ALA A 52 -81.80 35.41 36.15
CA ALA A 52 -81.03 35.51 34.91
C ALA A 52 -79.54 35.74 35.17
N LYS A 53 -79.19 36.57 36.16
CA LYS A 53 -77.79 36.81 36.57
C LYS A 53 -77.17 35.58 37.21
N ALA A 54 -77.93 34.82 38.00
CA ALA A 54 -77.49 33.54 38.56
C ALA A 54 -77.31 32.47 37.48
N ALA A 55 -78.19 32.40 36.48
CA ALA A 55 -78.07 31.50 35.34
C ALA A 55 -76.85 31.84 34.47
N ALA A 56 -76.60 33.13 34.20
CA ALA A 56 -75.40 33.58 33.49
C ALA A 56 -74.10 33.27 34.26
N ALA A 57 -74.11 33.42 35.59
CA ALA A 57 -72.98 33.04 36.45
C ALA A 57 -72.75 31.52 36.46
N ALA A 58 -73.82 30.71 36.46
CA ALA A 58 -73.73 29.25 36.39
C ALA A 58 -73.19 28.78 35.03
N GLN A 59 -73.64 29.39 33.92
CA GLN A 59 -73.10 29.11 32.59
C GLN A 59 -71.62 29.49 32.50
N ALA A 60 -71.23 30.68 32.97
CA ALA A 60 -69.83 31.09 33.00
C ALA A 60 -68.95 30.16 33.86
N ALA A 61 -69.48 29.64 34.97
CA ALA A 61 -68.80 28.63 35.78
C ALA A 61 -68.65 27.29 35.05
N ALA A 62 -69.68 26.83 34.34
CA ALA A 62 -69.63 25.62 33.52
C ALA A 62 -68.63 25.76 32.35
N ASP A 63 -68.62 26.91 31.68
CA ASP A 63 -67.69 27.23 30.60
C ASP A 63 -66.24 27.25 31.12
N LYS A 64 -66.01 27.83 32.31
CA LYS A 64 -64.70 27.82 32.96
C LYS A 64 -64.24 26.39 33.30
N VAL A 65 -65.11 25.55 33.88
CA VAL A 65 -64.78 24.14 34.16
C VAL A 65 -64.45 23.37 32.88
N ALA A 66 -65.18 23.62 31.79
CA ALA A 66 -64.90 23.01 30.49
C ALA A 66 -63.54 23.46 29.92
N ALA A 67 -63.22 24.75 30.03
CA ALA A 67 -61.93 25.30 29.61
C ALA A 67 -60.76 24.75 30.45
N ASP A 68 -60.92 24.67 31.78
CA ASP A 68 -59.93 24.10 32.69
C ASP A 68 -59.68 22.61 32.38
N LYS A 69 -60.75 21.85 32.08
CA LYS A 69 -60.62 20.46 31.63
C LYS A 69 -59.88 20.34 30.30
N ALA A 70 -60.22 21.16 29.30
CA ALA A 70 -59.53 21.14 28.02
C ALA A 70 -58.04 21.49 28.14
N ALA A 71 -57.69 22.43 29.04
CA ALA A 71 -56.32 22.77 29.36
C ALA A 71 -55.58 21.61 30.04
N ALA A 72 -56.22 20.91 30.98
CA ALA A 72 -55.65 19.73 31.64
C ALA A 72 -55.44 18.56 30.66
N ASP A 73 -56.42 18.29 29.78
CA ASP A 73 -56.33 17.24 28.76
C ASP A 73 -55.20 17.56 27.76
N LYS A 74 -55.04 18.83 27.37
CA LYS A 74 -53.91 19.29 26.54
C LYS A 74 -52.56 19.12 27.25
N ALA A 75 -52.46 19.48 28.53
CA ALA A 75 -51.24 19.30 29.31
C ALA A 75 -50.85 17.82 29.45
N ALA A 76 -51.84 16.93 29.65
CA ALA A 76 -51.62 15.48 29.69
C ALA A 76 -51.13 14.93 28.34
N ALA A 77 -51.71 15.39 27.22
CA ALA A 77 -51.27 15.00 25.88
C ALA A 77 -49.82 15.44 25.61
N LEU A 78 -49.45 16.66 25.99
CA LEU A 78 -48.07 17.16 25.86
C LEU A 78 -47.09 16.37 26.74
N ALA A 79 -47.47 16.02 27.97
CA ALA A 79 -46.64 15.20 28.84
C ALA A 79 -46.44 13.78 28.29
N ALA A 80 -47.49 13.17 27.72
CA ALA A 80 -47.40 11.87 27.07
C ALA A 80 -46.51 11.90 25.81
N GLN A 81 -46.62 12.97 25.01
CA GLN A 81 -45.73 13.19 23.87
C GLN A 81 -44.27 13.34 24.32
N ALA A 82 -43.99 14.16 25.33
CA ALA A 82 -42.65 14.35 25.86
C ALA A 82 -42.04 13.05 26.41
N ALA A 83 -42.85 12.21 27.07
CA ALA A 83 -42.41 10.89 27.52
C ALA A 83 -42.07 9.96 26.34
N ALA A 84 -42.89 9.94 25.29
CA ALA A 84 -42.64 9.13 24.10
C ALA A 84 -41.38 9.59 23.34
N GLU A 85 -41.16 10.91 23.23
CA GLU A 85 -39.95 11.48 22.62
C GLU A 85 -38.70 11.14 23.44
N TYR A 86 -38.78 11.18 24.76
CA TYR A 86 -37.68 10.79 25.65
C TYR A 86 -37.34 9.29 25.53
N ASP A 87 -38.35 8.42 25.52
CA ASP A 87 -38.16 6.97 25.32
C ASP A 87 -37.54 6.67 23.95
N ALA A 88 -37.99 7.37 22.90
CA ALA A 88 -37.40 7.27 21.57
C ALA A 88 -35.93 7.72 21.53
N ALA A 89 -35.58 8.79 22.25
CA ALA A 89 -34.20 9.28 22.36
C ALA A 89 -33.29 8.27 23.08
N ILE A 90 -33.79 7.58 24.11
CA ILE A 90 -33.05 6.50 24.78
C ILE A 90 -32.76 5.34 23.81
N VAL A 91 -33.76 4.91 23.04
CA VAL A 91 -33.60 3.83 22.05
C VAL A 91 -32.59 4.25 20.97
N ALA A 92 -32.67 5.48 20.49
CA ALA A 92 -31.74 6.02 19.50
C ALA A 92 -30.29 6.04 20.03
N ALA A 93 -30.06 6.56 21.25
CA ALA A 93 -28.73 6.63 21.84
C ALA A 93 -28.12 5.24 22.06
N ARG A 94 -28.92 4.24 22.48
CA ARG A 94 -28.46 2.84 22.59
C ARG A 94 -28.06 2.27 21.24
N LYS A 95 -28.85 2.53 20.20
CA LYS A 95 -28.54 2.11 18.84
C LYS A 95 -27.22 2.71 18.35
N GLU A 96 -26.99 3.99 18.58
CA GLU A 96 -25.72 4.65 18.24
C GLU A 96 -24.52 3.99 18.95
N VAL A 97 -24.68 3.65 20.23
CA VAL A 97 -23.63 2.88 20.95
C VAL A 97 -23.39 1.54 20.26
N THR A 98 -24.42 0.76 19.96
CA THR A 98 -24.27 -0.55 19.29
C THR A 98 -23.59 -0.42 17.93
N GLU A 99 -23.98 0.56 17.11
CA GLU A 99 -23.37 0.79 15.79
C GLU A 99 -21.89 1.17 15.91
N ALA A 100 -21.53 2.01 16.88
CA ALA A 100 -20.14 2.36 17.15
C ALA A 100 -19.32 1.15 17.63
N VAL A 101 -19.87 0.29 18.50
CA VAL A 101 -19.21 -0.95 18.93
C VAL A 101 -18.94 -1.90 17.77
N LEU A 102 -19.89 -2.03 16.83
CA LEU A 102 -19.70 -2.82 15.61
C LEU A 102 -18.60 -2.23 14.73
N SER A 103 -18.56 -0.90 14.58
CA SER A 103 -17.50 -0.21 13.84
C SER A 103 -16.12 -0.48 14.46
N VAL A 104 -15.95 -0.28 15.77
CA VAL A 104 -14.70 -0.55 16.49
C VAL A 104 -14.27 -2.01 16.33
N THR A 105 -15.23 -2.95 16.38
CA THR A 105 -14.97 -4.38 16.21
C THR A 105 -14.44 -4.70 14.81
N SER A 106 -14.99 -4.07 13.77
CA SER A 106 -14.50 -4.21 12.39
C SER A 106 -13.08 -3.67 12.26
N GLU A 107 -12.83 -2.46 12.78
CA GLU A 107 -11.52 -1.80 12.75
C GLU A 107 -10.44 -2.68 13.42
N ALA A 108 -10.73 -3.25 14.59
CA ALA A 108 -9.82 -4.14 15.30
C ALA A 108 -9.53 -5.45 14.52
N LYS A 109 -10.52 -6.01 13.82
CA LYS A 109 -10.35 -7.22 13.00
C LYS A 109 -9.45 -6.96 11.79
N GLU A 110 -9.63 -5.82 11.14
CA GLU A 110 -8.81 -5.41 10.00
C GLU A 110 -7.36 -5.13 10.45
N ALA A 111 -7.17 -4.44 11.58
CA ALA A 111 -5.85 -4.21 12.17
C ALA A 111 -5.14 -5.53 12.52
N GLN A 112 -5.85 -6.49 13.12
CA GLN A 112 -5.31 -7.83 13.39
C GLN A 112 -4.91 -8.57 12.10
N SER A 113 -5.72 -8.47 11.05
CA SER A 113 -5.41 -9.07 9.74
C SER A 113 -4.14 -8.47 9.13
N ALA A 114 -3.94 -7.16 9.30
CA ALA A 114 -2.73 -6.47 8.86
C ALA A 114 -1.49 -6.94 9.65
N SER A 115 -1.59 -7.03 10.99
CA SER A 115 -0.52 -7.56 11.84
C SER A 115 -0.11 -8.99 11.45
N LEU A 116 -1.09 -9.91 11.31
CA LEU A 116 -0.82 -11.30 10.93
C LEU A 116 -0.13 -11.40 9.56
N SER A 117 -0.57 -10.59 8.60
CA SER A 117 0.07 -10.51 7.28
C SER A 117 1.51 -10.01 7.38
N ALA A 118 1.78 -9.01 8.24
CA ALA A 118 3.12 -8.46 8.42
C ALA A 118 4.05 -9.48 9.08
N GLY A 119 3.56 -10.18 10.11
CA GLY A 119 4.28 -11.28 10.76
C GLY A 119 4.64 -12.40 9.79
N TYR A 120 3.72 -12.80 8.92
CA TYR A 120 3.99 -13.82 7.89
C TYR A 120 5.07 -13.37 6.90
N VAL A 121 4.99 -12.13 6.40
CA VAL A 121 6.00 -11.57 5.48
C VAL A 121 7.38 -11.51 6.15
N ALA A 122 7.45 -11.07 7.41
CA ALA A 122 8.71 -11.03 8.15
C ALA A 122 9.29 -12.44 8.40
N LEU A 123 8.45 -13.45 8.62
CA LEU A 123 8.86 -14.84 8.74
C LEU A 123 9.48 -15.36 7.44
N GLN A 124 8.84 -15.09 6.29
CA GLN A 124 9.38 -15.49 4.98
C GLN A 124 10.73 -14.82 4.71
N ALA A 125 10.85 -13.52 4.97
CA ALA A 125 12.10 -12.79 4.84
C ALA A 125 13.21 -13.38 5.73
N ASN A 126 12.86 -13.77 6.97
CA ASN A 126 13.81 -14.41 7.89
C ASN A 126 14.31 -15.77 7.38
N GLN A 127 13.43 -16.57 6.78
CA GLN A 127 13.82 -17.87 6.20
C GLN A 127 14.75 -17.69 5.00
N GLN A 128 14.48 -16.72 4.13
CA GLN A 128 15.31 -16.44 2.95
C GLN A 128 16.70 -15.90 3.34
N ALA A 129 16.77 -15.05 4.36
CA ALA A 129 18.02 -14.43 4.80
C ALA A 129 18.88 -15.33 5.71
N ALA A 130 18.42 -16.53 6.11
CA ALA A 130 19.05 -17.33 7.16
C ALA A 130 20.52 -17.69 6.90
N ALA A 131 20.93 -17.77 5.62
CA ALA A 131 22.29 -18.11 5.22
C ALA A 131 23.16 -16.89 4.81
N TYR A 132 22.63 -15.66 4.89
CA TYR A 132 23.27 -14.47 4.33
C TYR A 132 23.43 -13.38 5.39
N ALA A 133 24.62 -13.32 5.98
CA ALA A 133 24.93 -12.39 7.08
C ALA A 133 24.83 -10.92 6.65
N GLU A 134 25.10 -10.63 5.38
CA GLU A 134 25.07 -9.32 4.75
C GLU A 134 23.69 -8.67 4.80
N VAL A 135 22.62 -9.47 4.87
CA VAL A 135 21.22 -9.02 4.79
C VAL A 135 20.62 -8.69 6.17
N THR A 136 21.38 -8.88 7.25
CA THR A 136 20.91 -8.75 8.64
C THR A 136 20.25 -7.40 8.95
N THR A 137 20.81 -6.30 8.42
CA THR A 137 20.27 -4.94 8.64
C THR A 137 18.87 -4.77 8.03
N SER A 138 18.68 -5.20 6.78
CA SER A 138 17.37 -5.11 6.10
C SER A 138 16.35 -6.07 6.73
N LEU A 139 16.80 -7.24 7.20
CA LEU A 139 15.94 -8.16 7.94
C LEU A 139 15.49 -7.58 9.29
N ALA A 140 16.38 -6.91 10.03
CA ALA A 140 16.05 -6.25 11.28
C ALA A 140 15.00 -5.16 11.08
N ALA A 141 15.15 -4.33 10.04
CA ALA A 141 14.16 -3.32 9.67
C ALA A 141 12.80 -3.96 9.32
N THR A 142 12.80 -5.05 8.56
CA THR A 142 11.57 -5.80 8.21
C THR A 142 10.83 -6.28 9.47
N LYS A 143 11.56 -6.85 10.44
CA LYS A 143 11.00 -7.30 11.72
C LYS A 143 10.46 -6.14 12.57
N ALA A 144 11.13 -4.99 12.54
CA ALA A 144 10.69 -3.80 13.27
C ALA A 144 9.35 -3.26 12.73
N PHE A 145 9.17 -3.23 11.41
CA PHE A 145 7.88 -2.85 10.82
C PHE A 145 6.77 -3.84 11.15
N ALA A 146 7.05 -5.14 11.11
CA ALA A 146 6.07 -6.16 11.51
C ALA A 146 5.67 -6.03 12.99
N SER A 147 6.63 -5.75 13.87
CA SER A 147 6.37 -5.48 15.30
C SER A 147 5.56 -4.19 15.51
N THR A 148 5.72 -3.19 14.63
CA THR A 148 4.89 -1.98 14.65
C THR A 148 3.44 -2.33 14.29
N ALA A 149 3.22 -3.14 13.24
CA ALA A 149 1.88 -3.58 12.87
C ALA A 149 1.19 -4.34 14.01
N ASP A 150 1.94 -5.17 14.74
CA ASP A 150 1.44 -5.89 15.92
C ASP A 150 1.05 -4.97 17.07
N THR A 151 1.89 -3.97 17.36
CA THR A 151 1.63 -2.96 18.39
C THR A 151 0.36 -2.16 18.08
N GLU A 152 0.17 -1.73 16.83
CA GLU A 152 -1.01 -0.98 16.42
C GLU A 152 -2.28 -1.85 16.42
N ALA A 153 -2.19 -3.11 16.00
CA ALA A 153 -3.30 -4.06 16.12
C ALA A 153 -3.72 -4.26 17.58
N ALA A 154 -2.77 -4.37 18.51
CA ALA A 154 -3.05 -4.47 19.94
C ALA A 154 -3.79 -3.24 20.48
N LYS A 155 -3.46 -2.02 20.01
CA LYS A 155 -4.21 -0.79 20.36
C LYS A 155 -5.65 -0.83 19.88
N ALA A 156 -5.89 -1.25 18.63
CA ALA A 156 -7.25 -1.38 18.10
C ALA A 156 -8.07 -2.42 18.89
N ILE A 157 -7.47 -3.55 19.25
CA ILE A 157 -8.09 -4.59 20.11
C ILE A 157 -8.41 -4.03 21.50
N ALA A 158 -7.54 -3.21 22.09
CA ALA A 158 -7.82 -2.56 23.37
C ALA A 158 -9.05 -1.63 23.29
N GLN A 159 -9.18 -0.86 22.21
CA GLN A 159 -10.37 -0.02 21.98
C GLN A 159 -11.64 -0.85 21.80
N LYS A 160 -11.55 -2.00 21.12
CA LYS A 160 -12.66 -2.94 21.00
C LYS A 160 -13.16 -3.41 22.37
N THR A 161 -12.27 -3.82 23.26
CA THR A 161 -12.65 -4.26 24.62
C THR A 161 -13.35 -3.13 25.42
N LEU A 162 -12.86 -1.89 25.29
CA LEU A 162 -13.48 -0.72 25.93
C LEU A 162 -14.87 -0.43 25.34
N ALA A 163 -15.01 -0.51 24.02
CA ALA A 163 -16.28 -0.32 23.34
C ALA A 163 -17.31 -1.40 23.72
N GLU A 164 -16.93 -2.68 23.76
CA GLU A 164 -17.80 -3.78 24.20
C GLU A 164 -18.30 -3.58 25.64
N THR A 165 -17.43 -3.08 26.52
CA THR A 165 -17.79 -2.73 27.91
C THR A 165 -18.82 -1.60 27.95
N ALA A 166 -18.60 -0.53 27.18
CA ALA A 166 -19.54 0.59 27.07
C ALA A 166 -20.88 0.16 26.45
N GLY A 167 -20.87 -0.75 25.48
CA GLY A 167 -22.07 -1.35 24.90
C GLY A 167 -22.90 -2.10 25.93
N THR A 168 -22.26 -2.94 26.74
CA THR A 168 -22.91 -3.66 27.84
C THR A 168 -23.49 -2.70 28.88
N GLN A 169 -22.77 -1.61 29.19
CA GLN A 169 -23.27 -0.57 30.10
C GLN A 169 -24.50 0.16 29.54
N ALA A 170 -24.52 0.42 28.23
CA ALA A 170 -25.65 1.08 27.58
C ALA A 170 -26.94 0.25 27.70
N GLU A 171 -26.86 -1.09 27.75
CA GLU A 171 -28.03 -1.98 27.91
C GLU A 171 -28.81 -1.74 29.21
N SER A 172 -28.13 -1.37 30.30
CA SER A 172 -28.75 -1.16 31.61
C SER A 172 -28.97 0.32 31.98
N THR A 173 -28.51 1.25 31.14
CA THR A 173 -28.57 2.70 31.43
C THR A 173 -29.94 3.31 31.14
N LEU A 174 -30.57 3.92 32.15
CA LEU A 174 -31.95 4.44 32.04
C LEU A 174 -32.05 5.95 31.76
N THR A 175 -30.94 6.69 31.84
CA THR A 175 -30.93 8.14 31.63
C THR A 175 -30.32 8.51 30.29
N LEU A 176 -30.94 9.46 29.60
CA LEU A 176 -30.46 9.93 28.30
C LEU A 176 -29.07 10.58 28.40
N ASP A 177 -28.80 11.34 29.47
CA ASP A 177 -27.49 12.00 29.67
C ASP A 177 -26.34 11.00 29.82
N ALA A 178 -26.56 9.89 30.54
CA ALA A 178 -25.56 8.84 30.67
C ALA A 178 -25.36 8.07 29.37
N LEU A 179 -26.43 7.82 28.60
CA LEU A 179 -26.32 7.23 27.26
C LEU A 179 -25.57 8.13 26.29
N ASN A 180 -25.84 9.44 26.27
CA ASN A 180 -25.11 10.39 25.43
C ASN A 180 -23.62 10.48 25.81
N SER A 181 -23.31 10.33 27.10
CA SER A 181 -21.93 10.23 27.58
C SER A 181 -21.24 8.95 27.07
N LEU A 182 -21.96 7.83 27.00
CA LEU A 182 -21.46 6.58 26.43
C LEU A 182 -21.27 6.68 24.91
N VAL A 183 -22.22 7.29 24.19
CA VAL A 183 -22.10 7.58 22.75
C VAL A 183 -20.80 8.33 22.46
N THR A 184 -20.52 9.38 23.23
CA THR A 184 -19.29 10.17 23.07
C THR A 184 -18.03 9.32 23.32
N GLN A 185 -18.05 8.46 24.33
CA GLN A 185 -16.92 7.57 24.64
C GLN A 185 -16.66 6.56 23.52
N VAL A 186 -17.69 5.87 23.02
CA VAL A 186 -17.51 4.87 21.96
C VAL A 186 -17.13 5.48 20.63
N GLN A 187 -17.55 6.71 20.33
CA GLN A 187 -17.07 7.46 19.17
C GLN A 187 -15.58 7.79 19.29
N ALA A 188 -15.11 8.13 20.49
CA ALA A 188 -13.67 8.31 20.73
C ALA A 188 -12.89 7.00 20.55
N TYR A 189 -13.41 5.87 21.05
CA TYR A 189 -12.80 4.55 20.84
C TYR A 189 -12.77 4.17 19.35
N ALA A 190 -13.85 4.44 18.60
CA ALA A 190 -13.92 4.18 17.16
C ALA A 190 -12.85 4.97 16.40
N LYS A 191 -12.66 6.24 16.75
CA LYS A 191 -11.61 7.07 16.15
C LYS A 191 -10.21 6.47 16.39
N VAL A 192 -9.88 6.14 17.65
CA VAL A 192 -8.57 5.57 18.00
C VAL A 192 -8.37 4.21 17.34
N ALA A 193 -9.40 3.37 17.26
CA ALA A 193 -9.33 2.07 16.59
C ALA A 193 -9.07 2.23 15.08
N SER A 194 -9.73 3.19 14.43
CA SER A 194 -9.51 3.46 13.01
C SER A 194 -8.11 4.01 12.72
N GLU A 195 -7.61 4.92 13.57
CA GLU A 195 -6.23 5.42 13.46
C GLU A 195 -5.20 4.28 13.66
N ALA A 196 -5.43 3.41 14.64
CA ALA A 196 -4.58 2.25 14.88
C ALA A 196 -4.63 1.23 13.73
N ARG A 197 -5.80 0.96 13.12
CA ARG A 197 -5.91 0.13 11.92
C ARG A 197 -5.06 0.70 10.78
N GLN A 198 -5.23 1.98 10.48
CA GLN A 198 -4.48 2.63 9.38
C GLN A 198 -2.98 2.56 9.62
N ALA A 199 -2.53 2.75 10.87
CA ALA A 199 -1.13 2.61 11.24
C ALA A 199 -0.62 1.16 11.08
N ALA A 200 -1.42 0.15 11.43
CA ALA A 200 -1.09 -1.26 11.23
C ALA A 200 -0.96 -1.61 9.73
N GLU A 201 -1.87 -1.10 8.89
CA GLU A 201 -1.82 -1.29 7.43
C GLU A 201 -0.60 -0.60 6.80
N ALA A 202 -0.28 0.62 7.22
CA ALA A 202 0.93 1.32 6.77
C ALA A 202 2.22 0.57 7.17
N ALA A 203 2.24 0.01 8.38
CA ALA A 203 3.34 -0.83 8.85
C ALA A 203 3.45 -2.13 8.05
N LEU A 204 2.34 -2.74 7.65
CA LEU A 204 2.33 -3.89 6.73
C LEU A 204 2.93 -3.53 5.35
N VAL A 205 2.58 -2.38 4.78
CA VAL A 205 3.18 -1.91 3.50
C VAL A 205 4.69 -1.72 3.64
N SER A 206 5.13 -1.11 4.74
CA SER A 206 6.55 -0.93 5.06
C SER A 206 7.26 -2.28 5.23
N THR A 207 6.61 -3.24 5.88
CA THR A 207 7.11 -4.62 6.03
C THR A 207 7.31 -5.30 4.68
N ARG A 208 6.34 -5.20 3.77
CA ARG A 208 6.44 -5.77 2.40
C ARG A 208 7.58 -5.15 1.61
N THR A 209 7.73 -3.83 1.69
CA THR A 209 8.81 -3.11 1.00
C THR A 209 10.18 -3.52 1.52
N ALA A 210 10.33 -3.60 2.85
CA ALA A 210 11.57 -4.05 3.47
C ALA A 210 11.89 -5.54 3.17
N ALA A 211 10.87 -6.40 3.12
CA ALA A 211 11.03 -7.80 2.74
C ALA A 211 11.43 -7.97 1.27
N GLN A 212 10.91 -7.13 0.36
CA GLN A 212 11.37 -7.13 -1.03
C GLN A 212 12.84 -6.76 -1.12
N LYS A 213 13.28 -5.75 -0.36
CA LYS A 213 14.70 -5.39 -0.26
C LYS A 213 15.55 -6.56 0.25
N VAL A 214 15.08 -7.29 1.27
CA VAL A 214 15.75 -8.52 1.74
C VAL A 214 15.88 -9.53 0.61
N ALA A 215 14.82 -9.79 -0.15
CA ALA A 215 14.84 -10.75 -1.26
C ALA A 215 15.85 -10.33 -2.36
N ASP A 216 15.95 -9.04 -2.66
CA ASP A 216 16.90 -8.52 -3.65
C ASP A 216 18.35 -8.59 -3.15
N GLU A 217 18.60 -8.24 -1.88
CA GLU A 217 19.93 -8.39 -1.27
C GLU A 217 20.38 -9.85 -1.17
N VAL A 218 19.45 -10.79 -0.92
CA VAL A 218 19.73 -12.23 -0.96
C VAL A 218 20.16 -12.68 -2.36
N LYS A 219 19.54 -12.19 -3.43
CA LYS A 219 19.97 -12.51 -4.81
C LYS A 219 21.40 -12.03 -5.06
N ILE A 220 21.73 -10.82 -4.60
CA ILE A 220 23.09 -10.26 -4.72
C ILE A 220 24.08 -11.12 -3.93
N ALA A 221 23.73 -11.53 -2.70
CA ALA A 221 24.58 -12.37 -1.86
C ALA A 221 24.77 -13.80 -2.41
N GLU A 222 23.76 -14.36 -3.08
CA GLU A 222 23.90 -15.64 -3.77
C GLU A 222 24.87 -15.51 -4.95
N ALA A 223 24.70 -14.49 -5.78
CA ALA A 223 25.60 -14.21 -6.90
C ALA A 223 27.03 -13.88 -6.43
N SER A 224 27.20 -13.30 -5.23
CA SER A 224 28.53 -13.04 -4.66
C SER A 224 29.28 -14.31 -4.25
N LYS A 225 28.66 -15.50 -4.30
CA LYS A 225 29.41 -16.76 -4.22
C LYS A 225 30.38 -16.94 -5.39
N ARG A 226 30.06 -16.38 -6.55
CA ARG A 226 30.93 -16.36 -7.73
C ARG A 226 31.69 -15.04 -7.86
N TYR A 227 31.03 -13.91 -7.64
CA TYR A 227 31.60 -12.60 -7.95
C TYR A 227 32.00 -11.80 -6.71
N THR A 228 33.04 -10.98 -6.84
CA THR A 228 33.44 -9.99 -5.83
C THR A 228 33.49 -8.61 -6.49
N LYS A 229 32.82 -7.61 -5.90
CA LYS A 229 32.88 -6.21 -6.33
C LYS A 229 34.21 -5.59 -5.88
N LEU A 230 34.85 -4.83 -6.76
CA LEU A 230 36.11 -4.13 -6.48
C LEU A 230 35.97 -2.62 -6.68
N ASP A 231 36.66 -1.84 -5.84
CA ASP A 231 36.77 -0.40 -6.00
C ASP A 231 37.75 -0.01 -7.14
N GLY A 232 37.92 1.29 -7.37
CA GLY A 232 38.82 1.82 -8.40
C GLY A 232 40.32 1.51 -8.18
N ASN A 233 40.71 1.06 -6.98
CA ASN A 233 42.06 0.63 -6.64
C ASN A 233 42.21 -0.90 -6.63
N GLY A 234 41.11 -1.64 -6.85
CA GLY A 234 41.09 -3.09 -6.85
C GLY A 234 40.89 -3.73 -5.48
N ASN A 235 40.49 -2.96 -4.46
CA ASN A 235 40.15 -3.49 -3.15
C ASN A 235 38.75 -4.09 -3.15
N GLU A 236 38.54 -5.16 -2.39
CA GLU A 236 37.23 -5.79 -2.24
C GLU A 236 36.25 -4.86 -1.53
N LEU A 237 35.04 -4.79 -2.08
CA LEU A 237 33.91 -4.03 -1.54
C LEU A 237 32.92 -4.96 -0.85
N SER A 238 32.03 -4.36 -0.05
CA SER A 238 30.85 -5.05 0.46
C SER A 238 30.05 -5.67 -0.70
N VAL A 239 29.50 -6.87 -0.46
CA VAL A 239 28.55 -7.54 -1.37
C VAL A 239 27.42 -6.60 -1.80
N LEU A 240 26.91 -5.81 -0.84
CA LEU A 240 25.83 -4.86 -1.02
C LEU A 240 26.30 -3.45 -1.41
N ALA A 241 27.56 -3.27 -1.82
CA ALA A 241 28.03 -2.00 -2.34
C ALA A 241 27.17 -1.53 -3.51
N SER A 242 26.75 -0.27 -3.47
CA SER A 242 25.89 0.35 -4.48
C SER A 242 26.65 0.78 -5.73
N SER A 243 27.98 0.80 -5.69
CA SER A 243 28.84 1.10 -6.84
C SER A 243 30.16 0.34 -6.72
N TRP A 244 30.75 0.00 -7.87
CA TRP A 244 32.03 -0.67 -8.01
C TRP A 244 32.64 -0.32 -9.36
N SER A 245 33.94 -0.54 -9.51
CA SER A 245 34.67 -0.26 -10.76
C SER A 245 35.00 -1.54 -11.53
N CYS A 246 35.15 -2.66 -10.82
CA CYS A 246 35.43 -3.95 -11.43
C CYS A 246 34.74 -5.10 -10.70
N VAL A 247 34.68 -6.24 -11.36
CA VAL A 247 34.15 -7.49 -10.81
C VAL A 247 35.20 -8.59 -10.95
N LYS A 248 35.59 -9.19 -9.83
CA LYS A 248 36.42 -10.40 -9.82
C LYS A 248 35.53 -11.63 -9.92
N ASP A 249 35.77 -12.48 -10.90
CA ASP A 249 35.14 -13.79 -11.04
C ASP A 249 35.99 -14.85 -10.32
N LYS A 250 35.50 -15.40 -9.21
CA LYS A 250 36.22 -16.38 -8.39
C LYS A 250 36.39 -17.73 -9.08
N ASN A 251 35.56 -18.05 -10.08
CA ASN A 251 35.66 -19.31 -10.80
C ASN A 251 36.84 -19.31 -11.79
N THR A 252 37.07 -18.17 -12.46
CA THR A 252 38.09 -18.05 -13.51
C THR A 252 39.35 -17.34 -13.02
N GLY A 253 39.25 -16.57 -11.93
CA GLY A 253 40.30 -15.67 -11.46
C GLY A 253 40.39 -14.36 -12.26
N PHE A 254 39.55 -14.18 -13.29
CA PHE A 254 39.54 -12.96 -14.08
C PHE A 254 38.93 -11.79 -13.34
N ILE A 255 39.40 -10.60 -13.69
CA ILE A 255 38.83 -9.33 -13.25
C ILE A 255 38.26 -8.64 -14.48
N TRP A 256 36.98 -8.33 -14.41
CA TRP A 256 36.20 -7.71 -15.46
C TRP A 256 36.01 -6.25 -15.14
N GLU A 257 36.15 -5.42 -16.17
CA GLU A 257 35.74 -4.04 -16.13
C GLU A 257 34.23 -3.96 -15.89
N GLU A 258 33.78 -3.09 -14.97
CA GLU A 258 32.38 -2.63 -14.96
C GLU A 258 32.25 -1.32 -15.73
N LYS A 259 31.19 -1.12 -16.51
CA LYS A 259 30.98 0.12 -17.27
C LYS A 259 30.40 1.22 -16.36
N THR A 260 30.43 2.46 -16.83
CA THR A 260 29.79 3.61 -16.16
C THR A 260 28.61 4.13 -16.98
N ASN A 261 27.84 5.05 -16.42
CA ASN A 261 26.75 5.74 -17.11
C ASN A 261 26.83 7.24 -16.76
N ASP A 262 27.93 7.86 -17.19
CA ASP A 262 28.38 9.19 -16.76
C ASP A 262 28.95 10.06 -17.90
N GLY A 263 28.93 9.59 -19.15
CA GLY A 263 29.55 10.21 -20.31
C GLY A 263 31.08 10.21 -20.28
N GLY A 264 31.69 9.57 -19.28
CA GLY A 264 33.14 9.45 -19.14
C GLY A 264 33.73 8.39 -20.08
N LEU A 265 35.05 8.19 -20.02
CA LEU A 265 35.76 7.23 -20.89
C LEU A 265 35.11 5.83 -20.93
N ARG A 266 34.60 5.34 -19.79
CA ARG A 266 34.06 3.98 -19.63
C ARG A 266 32.54 3.89 -19.75
N ASP A 267 31.89 4.89 -20.32
CA ASP A 267 30.43 4.90 -20.46
C ASP A 267 29.91 3.66 -21.23
N LYS A 268 28.76 3.15 -20.80
CA LYS A 268 28.09 1.98 -21.35
C LYS A 268 27.48 2.23 -22.73
N ASP A 269 27.21 3.48 -23.10
CA ASP A 269 26.67 3.85 -24.41
C ASP A 269 27.77 3.98 -25.47
N TRP A 270 29.04 3.94 -25.06
CA TRP A 270 30.16 3.95 -25.99
C TRP A 270 30.32 2.64 -26.74
N ARG A 271 30.57 2.81 -28.03
CA ARG A 271 30.78 1.73 -28.99
C ARG A 271 32.08 1.98 -29.71
N TYR A 272 32.79 0.92 -30.01
CA TYR A 272 34.16 0.97 -30.50
C TYR A 272 34.28 0.18 -31.78
N ARG A 273 35.03 0.71 -32.73
CA ARG A 273 35.49 -0.05 -33.88
C ARG A 273 36.41 -1.15 -33.38
N HIS A 274 36.25 -2.36 -33.90
CA HIS A 274 37.07 -3.48 -33.46
C HIS A 274 38.56 -3.27 -33.79
N MET A 275 38.88 -2.89 -35.03
CA MET A 275 40.25 -2.83 -35.55
C MET A 275 41.08 -1.65 -35.02
N HIS A 276 42.36 -1.91 -34.72
CA HIS A 276 43.37 -0.90 -34.46
C HIS A 276 44.10 -0.50 -35.75
N ASN A 277 44.04 0.80 -36.12
CA ASN A 277 44.95 1.46 -37.06
C ASN A 277 45.14 0.81 -38.45
N SER A 278 44.08 0.30 -39.08
CA SER A 278 44.07 0.11 -40.54
C SER A 278 43.62 1.41 -41.22
N GLY A 279 44.33 1.78 -42.30
CA GLY A 279 44.43 3.14 -42.81
C GLY A 279 43.10 3.88 -43.08
N GLY A 280 42.80 4.88 -42.24
CA GLY A 280 41.78 5.90 -42.52
C GLY A 280 40.53 5.89 -41.61
N TYR A 281 40.39 4.92 -40.70
CA TYR A 281 39.21 4.81 -39.81
C TYR A 281 39.37 5.50 -38.45
N GLY A 282 40.34 6.42 -38.35
CA GLY A 282 40.58 7.23 -37.16
C GLY A 282 39.53 8.33 -37.04
N GLY A 283 38.45 8.04 -36.33
CA GLY A 283 37.41 9.02 -36.06
C GLY A 283 36.62 8.68 -34.81
N VAL A 284 35.90 9.69 -34.30
CA VAL A 284 35.06 9.57 -33.10
C VAL A 284 33.57 9.48 -33.41
N ARG A 285 33.21 9.49 -34.69
CA ARG A 285 31.81 9.42 -35.15
C ARG A 285 31.57 8.22 -36.07
N ASP A 286 30.32 7.78 -36.09
CA ASP A 286 29.82 6.78 -37.01
C ASP A 286 29.44 7.37 -38.39
N THR A 287 29.11 6.51 -39.36
CA THR A 287 28.64 6.92 -40.70
C THR A 287 27.36 7.77 -40.68
N ASN A 288 26.57 7.70 -39.60
CA ASN A 288 25.38 8.52 -39.40
C ASN A 288 25.67 9.81 -38.60
N GLY A 289 26.95 10.07 -38.26
CA GLY A 289 27.39 11.22 -37.49
C GLY A 289 27.20 11.11 -35.97
N GLN A 290 26.80 9.96 -35.43
CA GLN A 290 26.69 9.73 -33.98
C GLN A 290 28.09 9.59 -33.35
N THR A 291 28.28 10.16 -32.16
CA THR A 291 29.53 9.96 -31.41
C THR A 291 29.64 8.52 -30.91
N LEU A 292 30.78 7.89 -31.16
CA LEU A 292 31.08 6.50 -30.78
C LEU A 292 31.68 6.40 -29.38
N CYS A 293 32.57 7.31 -29.02
CA CYS A 293 33.24 7.34 -27.73
C CYS A 293 33.69 8.78 -27.38
N GLN A 294 34.06 8.99 -26.12
CA GLN A 294 34.57 10.26 -25.62
C GLN A 294 35.94 10.09 -24.93
N GLY A 295 36.80 11.10 -25.06
CA GLY A 295 38.12 11.10 -24.41
C GLY A 295 39.23 10.37 -25.18
N LEU A 296 38.96 9.93 -26.41
CA LEU A 296 39.92 9.27 -27.30
C LEU A 296 40.04 10.02 -28.64
N GLY A 297 41.22 9.95 -29.26
CA GLY A 297 41.44 10.46 -30.62
C GLY A 297 40.85 9.55 -31.70
N THR A 298 40.73 8.26 -31.42
CA THR A 298 40.11 7.25 -32.28
C THR A 298 39.25 6.32 -31.42
N CYS A 299 38.02 6.04 -31.85
CA CYS A 299 37.12 5.14 -31.13
C CYS A 299 37.30 3.69 -31.57
N ASP A 300 38.48 3.13 -31.29
CA ASP A 300 38.75 1.70 -31.45
C ASP A 300 38.99 0.99 -30.12
N ALA A 301 38.68 -0.31 -30.06
CA ALA A 301 38.72 -1.10 -28.83
C ALA A 301 40.12 -1.16 -28.20
N TYR A 302 41.18 -1.07 -29.01
CA TYR A 302 42.57 -1.10 -28.54
C TYR A 302 43.01 0.27 -28.00
N SER A 303 42.65 1.38 -28.67
CA SER A 303 42.85 2.73 -28.12
C SER A 303 42.13 2.92 -26.80
N TYR A 304 40.90 2.38 -26.68
CA TYR A 304 40.17 2.32 -25.42
C TYR A 304 40.93 1.55 -24.35
N MET A 305 41.38 0.33 -24.67
CA MET A 305 42.20 -0.50 -23.77
C MET A 305 43.46 0.23 -23.30
N TYR A 306 44.19 0.90 -24.20
CA TYR A 306 45.38 1.68 -23.84
C TYR A 306 45.06 2.83 -22.88
N ALA A 307 43.94 3.52 -23.09
CA ALA A 307 43.50 4.58 -22.18
C ALA A 307 43.09 4.04 -20.79
N VAL A 308 42.40 2.90 -20.73
CA VAL A 308 42.05 2.24 -19.46
C VAL A 308 43.32 1.81 -18.71
N ASN A 309 44.30 1.25 -19.42
CA ASN A 309 45.60 0.88 -18.85
C ASN A 309 46.38 2.10 -18.32
N GLY A 310 46.34 3.23 -19.03
CA GLY A 310 46.93 4.48 -18.57
C GLY A 310 46.29 5.02 -17.29
N ASN A 311 44.99 4.77 -17.10
CA ASN A 311 44.24 5.17 -15.90
C ASN A 311 44.33 4.17 -14.74
N SER A 312 45.03 3.04 -14.91
CA SER A 312 45.22 2.02 -13.88
C SER A 312 43.91 1.54 -13.22
N LEU A 313 42.85 1.33 -14.01
CA LEU A 313 41.54 0.92 -13.50
C LEU A 313 41.66 -0.30 -12.56
N CYS A 314 41.09 -0.19 -11.35
CA CYS A 314 41.15 -1.22 -10.31
C CYS A 314 42.59 -1.63 -9.93
N GLY A 315 43.48 -0.63 -9.94
CA GLY A 315 44.91 -0.78 -9.63
C GLY A 315 45.69 -1.55 -10.69
N ARG A 316 45.17 -1.66 -11.93
CA ARG A 316 45.70 -2.55 -12.98
C ARG A 316 45.94 -1.82 -14.29
N ASN A 317 47.02 -2.17 -14.97
CA ASN A 317 47.44 -1.61 -16.27
C ASN A 317 47.70 -2.67 -17.35
N ASN A 318 47.21 -3.89 -17.12
CA ASN A 318 47.31 -5.05 -18.01
C ASN A 318 45.95 -5.51 -18.54
N TRP A 319 44.99 -4.58 -18.65
CA TRP A 319 43.71 -4.81 -19.29
C TRP A 319 43.89 -5.14 -20.77
N ARG A 320 43.06 -6.06 -21.25
CA ARG A 320 42.98 -6.44 -22.65
C ARG A 320 41.54 -6.69 -23.09
N VAL A 321 41.34 -6.71 -24.40
CA VAL A 321 40.10 -7.22 -24.99
C VAL A 321 40.02 -8.74 -24.64
N PRO A 322 38.86 -9.29 -24.27
CA PRO A 322 38.78 -10.70 -23.86
C PRO A 322 38.81 -11.65 -25.06
N LEU A 323 39.28 -12.88 -24.88
CA LEU A 323 39.05 -13.94 -25.85
C LEU A 323 37.56 -14.30 -25.90
N PRO A 324 37.03 -14.81 -27.03
CA PRO A 324 35.62 -15.21 -27.12
C PRO A 324 35.20 -16.17 -26.00
N LYS A 325 36.04 -17.19 -25.73
CA LYS A 325 35.79 -18.17 -24.67
C LYS A 325 35.81 -17.55 -23.27
N GLU A 326 36.65 -16.55 -23.04
CA GLU A 326 36.73 -15.87 -21.74
C GLU A 326 35.48 -15.02 -21.49
N LEU A 327 35.06 -14.23 -22.48
CA LEU A 327 33.86 -13.40 -22.35
C LEU A 327 32.60 -14.27 -22.25
N GLY A 328 32.59 -15.45 -22.89
CA GLY A 328 31.53 -16.43 -22.72
C GLY A 328 31.41 -16.99 -21.30
N THR A 329 32.47 -16.95 -20.48
CA THR A 329 32.41 -17.50 -19.12
C THR A 329 31.45 -16.73 -18.20
N ILE A 330 31.25 -15.43 -18.42
CA ILE A 330 30.33 -14.61 -17.61
C ILE A 330 28.87 -14.69 -18.09
N ALA A 331 28.60 -15.42 -19.18
CA ALA A 331 27.24 -15.66 -19.63
C ALA A 331 26.45 -16.51 -18.63
N GLN A 332 25.18 -16.18 -18.41
CA GLN A 332 24.27 -16.94 -17.55
C GLN A 332 22.80 -16.84 -17.97
N ILE A 333 21.99 -17.77 -17.45
CA ILE A 333 20.54 -17.72 -17.61
C ILE A 333 19.97 -16.91 -16.44
N ASN A 334 19.38 -15.77 -16.75
CA ASN A 334 18.63 -15.01 -15.75
C ASN A 334 17.20 -15.56 -15.58
N PRO A 335 16.52 -15.27 -14.46
CA PRO A 335 15.16 -15.73 -14.21
C PRO A 335 14.22 -15.47 -15.40
N GLY A 336 13.41 -16.47 -15.75
CA GLY A 336 12.52 -16.40 -16.93
C GLY A 336 13.25 -16.51 -18.27
N SER A 337 14.53 -16.88 -18.28
CA SER A 337 15.39 -16.98 -19.47
C SER A 337 15.45 -15.68 -20.28
N GLN A 338 15.31 -14.54 -19.61
CA GLN A 338 15.30 -13.23 -20.26
C GLN A 338 16.73 -12.67 -20.42
N PRO A 339 17.04 -12.00 -21.54
CA PRO A 339 18.27 -11.26 -21.69
C PRO A 339 18.29 -9.98 -20.81
N PRO A 340 19.48 -9.42 -20.50
CA PRO A 340 20.77 -9.85 -21.02
C PRO A 340 21.26 -11.10 -20.28
N HIS A 341 21.90 -12.03 -20.97
CA HIS A 341 22.40 -13.30 -20.42
C HIS A 341 23.70 -13.12 -19.62
N VAL A 342 23.69 -12.24 -18.62
CA VAL A 342 24.80 -11.92 -17.70
C VAL A 342 24.23 -11.49 -16.35
N ASP A 343 24.98 -11.62 -15.25
CA ASP A 343 24.48 -11.21 -13.93
C ASP A 343 24.39 -9.68 -13.80
N THR A 344 23.18 -9.13 -13.92
CA THR A 344 22.96 -7.68 -13.86
C THR A 344 23.13 -7.09 -12.45
N ASN A 345 23.29 -7.91 -11.41
CA ASN A 345 23.65 -7.39 -10.07
C ASN A 345 25.14 -7.02 -9.98
N PHE A 346 25.96 -7.56 -10.87
CA PHE A 346 27.40 -7.32 -10.97
C PHE A 346 27.79 -6.59 -12.25
N PHE A 347 26.97 -6.73 -13.29
CA PHE A 347 27.16 -6.13 -14.61
C PHE A 347 25.92 -5.35 -15.07
N PRO A 348 25.39 -4.41 -14.26
CA PRO A 348 24.16 -3.66 -14.56
C PRO A 348 24.28 -2.86 -15.86
N GLU A 349 25.47 -2.37 -16.19
CA GLU A 349 25.71 -1.53 -17.36
C GLU A 349 26.02 -2.36 -18.61
N THR A 350 25.36 -3.52 -18.75
CA THR A 350 25.46 -4.36 -19.94
C THR A 350 24.45 -3.92 -21.00
N ALA A 351 24.93 -3.72 -22.24
CA ALA A 351 24.08 -3.45 -23.37
C ALA A 351 23.10 -4.61 -23.61
N ASN A 352 21.81 -4.33 -23.46
CA ASN A 352 20.73 -5.27 -23.72
C ASN A 352 19.93 -4.85 -24.96
N ILE A 353 20.60 -4.86 -26.11
CA ILE A 353 20.01 -4.46 -27.39
C ILE A 353 20.22 -5.61 -28.37
N PRO A 354 19.28 -6.58 -28.46
CA PRO A 354 19.43 -7.75 -29.31
C PRO A 354 19.81 -7.35 -30.74
N THR A 355 20.79 -8.03 -31.34
CA THR A 355 21.31 -7.77 -32.70
C THR A 355 22.09 -6.46 -32.87
N LYS A 356 22.28 -5.68 -31.80
CA LYS A 356 23.08 -4.45 -31.78
C LYS A 356 24.03 -4.34 -30.59
N GLY A 357 23.92 -5.25 -29.62
CA GLY A 357 24.61 -5.24 -28.33
C GLY A 357 25.87 -6.10 -28.26
N ALA A 358 26.49 -6.46 -29.39
CA ALA A 358 27.67 -7.32 -29.37
C ALA A 358 28.87 -6.65 -28.70
N TYR A 359 29.57 -7.42 -27.88
CA TYR A 359 30.81 -7.06 -27.23
C TYR A 359 32.02 -7.56 -28.01
N CYS A 360 33.04 -6.72 -28.13
CA CYS A 360 34.28 -7.04 -28.84
C CYS A 360 35.02 -8.19 -28.15
N THR A 361 35.56 -9.11 -28.95
CA THR A 361 36.48 -10.16 -28.48
C THR A 361 37.77 -10.14 -29.30
N GLU A 362 38.89 -10.61 -28.76
CA GLU A 362 40.15 -10.69 -29.51
C GLU A 362 39.99 -11.58 -30.76
N ASN A 363 40.59 -11.16 -31.87
CA ASN A 363 40.64 -12.00 -33.07
C ASN A 363 41.68 -13.09 -32.90
N VAL A 364 41.22 -14.34 -32.82
CA VAL A 364 42.07 -15.53 -32.61
C VAL A 364 42.43 -16.26 -33.90
N ASP A 365 41.72 -15.99 -35.00
CA ASP A 365 41.84 -16.76 -36.25
C ASP A 365 42.76 -16.10 -37.29
N GLY A 366 43.25 -14.88 -37.02
CA GLY A 366 44.14 -14.12 -37.91
C GLY A 366 43.52 -13.72 -39.25
N ALA A 367 42.33 -14.22 -39.59
CA ALA A 367 41.57 -13.86 -40.77
C ALA A 367 40.83 -12.54 -40.51
N GLU A 368 41.10 -11.53 -41.35
CA GLU A 368 40.50 -10.20 -41.26
C GLU A 368 38.97 -10.19 -41.54
N HIS A 369 38.32 -11.31 -41.86
CA HIS A 369 36.90 -11.33 -42.27
C HIS A 369 35.96 -12.05 -41.29
N ASN A 370 36.49 -12.53 -40.16
CA ASN A 370 35.71 -13.37 -39.23
C ASN A 370 35.83 -12.92 -37.77
N TYR A 371 35.76 -11.61 -37.54
CA TYR A 371 35.74 -11.10 -36.18
C TYR A 371 34.46 -11.51 -35.47
N GLN A 372 34.63 -12.06 -34.28
CA GLN A 372 33.53 -12.53 -33.44
C GLN A 372 33.32 -11.60 -32.25
N GLY A 373 32.11 -11.61 -31.73
CA GLY A 373 31.72 -10.92 -30.52
C GLY A 373 30.68 -11.72 -29.76
N ILE A 374 30.29 -11.23 -28.58
CA ILE A 374 29.25 -11.84 -27.75
C ILE A 374 28.11 -10.85 -27.55
N ASP A 375 26.89 -11.21 -27.95
CA ASP A 375 25.70 -10.39 -27.72
C ASP A 375 24.83 -11.03 -26.63
N PHE A 376 24.98 -10.52 -25.41
CA PHE A 376 24.18 -10.98 -24.26
C PHE A 376 22.68 -10.75 -24.44
N GLY A 377 22.25 -9.94 -25.40
CA GLY A 377 20.85 -9.70 -25.74
C GLY A 377 20.18 -10.80 -26.56
N LEU A 378 20.95 -11.73 -27.15
CA LEU A 378 20.39 -12.78 -28.01
C LEU A 378 19.82 -13.96 -27.21
N PRO A 379 18.76 -14.62 -27.70
CA PRO A 379 18.22 -15.81 -27.05
C PRO A 379 19.23 -16.97 -27.08
N ILE A 380 19.27 -17.76 -26.00
CA ILE A 380 20.10 -18.98 -25.94
C ILE A 380 19.48 -20.08 -26.80
N LEU A 381 20.25 -20.60 -27.76
CA LEU A 381 19.83 -21.62 -28.73
C LEU A 381 20.31 -23.03 -28.35
N TYR A 382 19.71 -23.65 -27.33
CA TYR A 382 20.11 -25.00 -26.86
C TYR A 382 20.06 -26.08 -27.95
N SER A 383 19.00 -26.08 -28.78
CA SER A 383 18.81 -27.09 -29.81
C SER A 383 19.81 -26.99 -30.97
N ALA A 384 20.47 -25.85 -31.14
CA ALA A 384 21.46 -25.64 -32.19
C ALA A 384 22.83 -26.28 -31.85
N PHE A 385 23.07 -26.63 -30.58
CA PHE A 385 24.35 -27.15 -30.09
C PHE A 385 24.17 -28.42 -29.25
N PRO A 386 23.61 -29.52 -29.82
CA PRO A 386 23.26 -30.73 -29.07
C PRO A 386 24.48 -31.49 -28.49
N ASN A 387 25.69 -31.20 -28.99
CA ASN A 387 26.92 -31.86 -28.59
C ASN A 387 27.76 -31.03 -27.60
N GLU A 388 27.31 -29.83 -27.20
CA GLU A 388 28.01 -28.97 -26.26
C GLU A 388 27.49 -29.14 -24.84
N SER A 389 28.37 -28.95 -23.85
CA SER A 389 27.93 -28.92 -22.44
C SER A 389 27.02 -27.71 -22.21
N PRO A 390 26.03 -27.76 -21.31
CA PRO A 390 25.15 -26.61 -21.05
C PRO A 390 25.90 -25.32 -20.72
N ALA A 391 27.06 -25.41 -20.03
CA ALA A 391 27.93 -24.28 -19.74
C ALA A 391 28.60 -23.71 -21.00
N ASN A 392 29.01 -24.55 -21.94
CA ASN A 392 29.58 -24.11 -23.21
C ASN A 392 28.51 -23.53 -24.14
N VAL A 393 27.30 -24.12 -24.17
CA VAL A 393 26.18 -23.65 -24.98
C VAL A 393 25.90 -22.17 -24.71
N LEU A 394 25.98 -21.73 -23.46
CA LEU A 394 25.75 -20.33 -23.09
C LEU A 394 26.68 -19.36 -23.82
N GLY A 395 27.98 -19.65 -23.89
CA GLY A 395 28.95 -18.78 -24.55
C GLY A 395 28.92 -18.88 -26.08
N VAL A 396 28.67 -20.07 -26.65
CA VAL A 396 28.71 -20.28 -28.10
C VAL A 396 27.40 -19.90 -28.80
N SER A 397 26.27 -19.96 -28.11
CA SER A 397 24.96 -19.64 -28.70
C SER A 397 24.71 -18.15 -28.91
N ILE A 398 25.41 -17.31 -28.15
CA ILE A 398 25.37 -15.85 -28.24
C ILE A 398 26.62 -15.27 -28.91
N LEU A 399 27.47 -16.14 -29.46
CA LEU A 399 28.62 -15.77 -30.29
C LEU A 399 28.11 -15.30 -31.65
N VAL A 400 28.50 -14.10 -32.03
CA VAL A 400 28.01 -13.44 -33.24
C VAL A 400 29.16 -12.98 -34.12
N PRO A 401 29.05 -13.09 -35.45
CA PRO A 401 30.01 -12.46 -36.34
C PRO A 401 29.73 -10.96 -36.37
N LEU A 402 30.74 -10.16 -36.00
CA LEU A 402 30.61 -8.70 -35.87
C LEU A 402 30.34 -7.99 -37.21
N ARG A 403 30.47 -8.67 -38.36
CA ARG A 403 30.04 -8.14 -39.67
C ARG A 403 28.55 -7.75 -39.74
N PHE A 404 27.72 -8.30 -38.86
CA PHE A 404 26.31 -7.91 -38.74
C PHE A 404 26.07 -6.79 -37.71
N TYR A 405 27.14 -6.29 -37.07
CA TYR A 405 27.14 -5.29 -36.02
C TYR A 405 28.05 -4.12 -36.45
N GLY A 406 27.46 -3.02 -36.93
CA GLY A 406 28.21 -1.80 -37.19
C GLY A 406 27.77 -0.99 -38.40
N GLU A 407 28.68 -0.15 -38.87
CA GLU A 407 28.47 0.80 -39.96
C GLU A 407 28.76 0.13 -41.30
N ILE A 408 27.76 0.03 -42.18
CA ILE A 408 27.96 -0.33 -43.58
C ILE A 408 27.63 0.92 -44.41
N ALA A 409 28.65 1.67 -44.81
CA ALA A 409 28.48 2.95 -45.53
C ALA A 409 27.82 2.80 -46.90
N ASP A 410 27.89 1.61 -47.51
CA ASP A 410 27.44 1.30 -48.87
C ASP A 410 26.26 0.31 -48.93
N GLY A 411 25.75 -0.14 -47.78
CA GLY A 411 24.74 -1.21 -47.70
C GLY A 411 25.20 -2.59 -48.20
N LEU A 412 26.49 -2.78 -48.50
CA LEU A 412 27.04 -4.05 -48.97
C LEU A 412 27.53 -4.87 -47.79
N ILE A 413 26.78 -5.93 -47.45
CA ILE A 413 27.05 -6.87 -46.34
C ILE A 413 28.40 -7.62 -46.49
N ASN A 414 29.07 -7.50 -47.65
CA ASN A 414 30.14 -8.42 -48.08
C ASN A 414 31.33 -7.74 -48.79
N ASN A 415 31.88 -6.61 -48.30
CA ASN A 415 33.15 -6.12 -48.84
C ASN A 415 34.35 -6.45 -47.91
N PRO A 416 35.00 -7.62 -48.08
CA PRO A 416 36.18 -8.01 -47.32
C PRO A 416 37.41 -7.13 -47.63
N GLY A 417 37.38 -6.25 -48.64
CA GLY A 417 38.50 -5.38 -48.96
C GLY A 417 38.43 -4.02 -48.25
N GLN A 418 39.27 -3.83 -47.23
CA GLN A 418 39.74 -2.52 -46.72
C GLN A 418 38.77 -1.57 -46.00
N ALA A 419 37.51 -1.94 -45.71
CA ALA A 419 36.55 -1.00 -45.10
C ALA A 419 35.50 -1.56 -44.12
N SER A 420 35.79 -2.68 -43.47
CA SER A 420 34.84 -3.25 -42.51
C SER A 420 34.89 -2.54 -41.15
N ASN A 421 33.90 -1.67 -40.91
CA ASN A 421 33.72 -0.90 -39.68
C ASN A 421 32.84 -1.65 -38.68
N TRP A 422 33.32 -2.78 -38.17
CA TRP A 422 32.57 -3.51 -37.14
C TRP A 422 32.62 -2.77 -35.82
N ILE A 423 31.45 -2.56 -35.25
CA ILE A 423 31.28 -1.76 -34.04
C ILE A 423 30.69 -2.64 -32.97
N CYS A 424 31.31 -2.59 -31.81
CA CYS A 424 30.94 -3.39 -30.67
C CYS A 424 31.09 -2.59 -29.38
N TYR A 425 30.39 -3.02 -28.34
CA TYR A 425 30.66 -2.58 -26.98
C TYR A 425 31.96 -3.23 -26.48
N THR A 426 32.57 -2.65 -25.46
CA THR A 426 33.77 -3.23 -24.85
C THR A 426 33.51 -3.60 -23.40
N ARG A 427 34.10 -4.70 -22.95
CA ARG A 427 34.26 -5.06 -21.54
C ARG A 427 35.62 -5.71 -21.41
N LEU A 428 36.58 -4.96 -20.88
CA LEU A 428 37.95 -5.43 -20.78
C LEU A 428 38.10 -6.47 -19.66
N VAL A 429 39.12 -7.32 -19.81
CA VAL A 429 39.49 -8.33 -18.83
C VAL A 429 40.94 -8.15 -18.41
N SER A 430 41.21 -8.43 -17.14
CA SER A 430 42.56 -8.55 -16.55
C SER A 430 42.69 -9.87 -15.80
N ARG A 431 43.93 -10.27 -15.54
CA ARG A 431 44.26 -11.28 -14.53
C ARG A 431 44.68 -10.62 -13.21
#